data_AF-A0A3B5MK95-F1
#
_entry.id   AF-A0A3B5MK95-F1
#
_cell.length_a   1.000
_cell.length_b   1.000
_cell.length_c   1.000
_cell.angle_alpha   90.00
_cell.angle_beta   90.00
_cell.angle_gamma   90.00
#
_symmetry.space_group_name_H-M   'P 1'
#
loop_
_entity.id
_entity.type
_entity.pdbx_description
1 polymer ?
#
loop_
_entity_poly.entity_id
_entity_poly.type
_entity_poly.pdbx_seq_one_letter_code
_entity_poly.pdbx_strand_id
1 'polypeptide(L)'
;MSVTEMFSYIQGFLSADQDVREDIRKVVQNLEQTAREILTVLQSVHQPSGFKEIPSKCARARELFCTVRTHLAELKTKFPAEQYYRFHEHWRFVLQRLVFLAAFAVYLESEALVTREEAAQILGSRRHVLF
;
A
#
# COMPACT_ATOMS: atom_id res chain seq x y z
N MET A 1 34.97 -8.23 -24.29
CA MET A 1 34.16 -7.06 -23.94
C MET A 1 35.11 -5.92 -23.65
N SER A 2 35.03 -4.84 -24.41
CA SER A 2 35.80 -3.61 -24.15
C SER A 2 35.26 -2.90 -22.91
N VAL A 3 36.06 -1.99 -22.35
CA VAL A 3 35.61 -1.16 -21.22
C VAL A 3 34.36 -0.36 -21.61
N THR A 4 34.31 0.20 -22.82
CA THR A 4 33.15 0.94 -23.33
C THR A 4 31.90 0.05 -23.41
N GLU A 5 32.02 -1.16 -23.95
CA GLU A 5 30.90 -2.12 -24.02
C GLU A 5 30.38 -2.49 -22.63
N MET A 6 31.28 -2.66 -21.66
CA MET A 6 30.92 -2.94 -20.27
C MET A 6 30.11 -1.78 -19.65
N PHE A 7 30.56 -0.53 -19.82
CA PHE A 7 29.83 0.63 -19.30
C PHE A 7 28.49 0.85 -20.00
N SER A 8 28.42 0.62 -21.32
CA SER A 8 27.14 0.67 -22.05
C SER A 8 26.15 -0.38 -21.55
N TYR A 9 26.61 -1.60 -21.26
CA TYR A 9 25.78 -2.64 -20.67
C TYR A 9 25.26 -2.24 -19.28
N ILE A 10 26.13 -1.74 -18.40
CA ILE A 10 25.75 -1.27 -17.06
C ILE A 10 24.74 -0.12 -17.15
N GLN A 11 24.96 0.84 -18.06
CA GLN A 11 24.05 1.96 -18.26
C GLN A 11 22.65 1.47 -18.66
N GLY A 12 22.56 0.49 -19.56
CA GLY A 12 21.27 -0.10 -19.96
C GLY A 12 20.53 -0.74 -18.78
N PHE A 13 21.26 -1.45 -17.91
CA PHE A 13 20.69 -2.04 -16.70
C PHE A 13 20.18 -0.98 -15.71
N LEU A 14 20.95 0.10 -15.50
CA LEU A 14 20.56 1.19 -14.60
C LEU A 14 19.35 1.98 -15.13
N SER A 15 19.28 2.21 -16.44
CA SER A 15 18.12 2.85 -17.07
C SER A 15 16.85 2.02 -16.87
N ALA A 16 16.92 0.70 -17.11
CA ALA A 16 15.77 -0.18 -16.88
C ALA A 16 15.35 -0.26 -15.40
N ASP A 17 16.31 -0.27 -14.47
CA ASP A 17 16.02 -0.22 -13.02
C ASP A 17 15.34 1.11 -12.64
N GLN A 18 15.75 2.23 -13.24
CA GLN A 18 15.13 3.53 -13.03
C GLN A 18 13.69 3.57 -13.54
N ASP A 19 13.41 3.02 -14.72
CA ASP A 19 12.06 2.98 -15.28
C ASP A 19 11.10 2.21 -14.35
N VAL A 20 11.55 1.08 -13.80
CA VAL A 20 10.79 0.31 -12.81
C VAL A 20 10.50 1.13 -11.55
N ARG A 21 11.49 1.89 -11.05
CA ARG A 21 11.31 2.76 -9.88
C ARG A 21 10.29 3.86 -10.12
N GLU A 22 10.30 4.48 -11.31
CA GLU A 22 9.34 5.52 -11.66
C GLU A 22 7.92 4.97 -11.75
N ASP A 23 7.74 3.77 -12.30
CA ASP A 23 6.43 3.13 -12.36
C ASP A 23 5.91 2.70 -10.98
N ILE A 24 6.78 2.19 -10.11
CA ILE A 24 6.46 1.93 -8.70
C ILE A 24 6.03 3.24 -8.02
N ARG A 25 6.80 4.32 -8.21
CA ARG A 25 6.55 5.63 -7.58
C ARG A 25 5.15 6.15 -7.90
N LYS A 26 4.70 6.05 -9.17
CA LYS A 26 3.35 6.48 -9.58
C LYS A 26 2.26 5.73 -8.82
N VAL A 27 2.39 4.40 -8.69
CA VAL A 27 1.40 3.59 -7.96
C VAL A 27 1.43 3.88 -6.46
N VAL A 28 2.63 4.08 -5.88
CA VAL A 28 2.78 4.46 -4.47
C VAL A 28 2.11 5.80 -4.18
N GLN A 29 2.22 6.79 -5.06
CA GLN A 29 1.53 8.07 -4.89
C GLN A 29 0.01 7.92 -4.83
N ASN A 30 -0.56 7.05 -5.66
CA ASN A 30 -1.99 6.72 -5.61
C ASN A 30 -2.36 6.04 -4.28
N LEU A 31 -1.56 5.07 -3.83
CA LEU A 31 -1.76 4.42 -2.52
C LEU A 31 -1.72 5.42 -1.37
N GLU A 32 -0.77 6.36 -1.39
CA GLU A 32 -0.63 7.39 -0.37
C GLU A 32 -1.82 8.35 -0.36
N GLN A 33 -2.34 8.70 -1.54
CA GLN A 33 -3.53 9.51 -1.68
C GLN A 33 -4.75 8.82 -1.06
N THR A 34 -5.01 7.56 -1.44
CA THR A 34 -6.10 6.78 -0.84
C THR A 34 -5.90 6.58 0.66
N ALA A 35 -4.68 6.37 1.13
CA ALA A 35 -4.37 6.27 2.56
C ALA A 35 -4.65 7.58 3.32
N ARG A 36 -4.41 8.75 2.71
CA ARG A 36 -4.80 10.05 3.29
C ARG A 36 -6.32 10.20 3.35
N GLU A 37 -7.04 9.79 2.31
CA GLU A 37 -8.50 9.82 2.29
C GLU A 37 -9.12 8.93 3.38
N ILE A 38 -8.64 7.70 3.52
CA ILE A 38 -9.07 6.79 4.60
C ILE A 38 -8.78 7.41 5.96
N LEU A 39 -7.58 7.99 6.15
CA LEU A 39 -7.25 8.66 7.40
C LEU A 39 -8.23 9.79 7.71
N THR A 40 -8.53 10.67 6.75
CA THR A 40 -9.48 11.78 6.93
C THR A 40 -10.86 11.26 7.35
N VAL A 41 -11.35 10.19 6.70
CA VAL A 41 -12.63 9.56 7.06
C VAL A 41 -12.60 9.04 8.50
N LEU A 42 -11.61 8.22 8.85
CA LEU A 42 -11.55 7.58 10.16
C LEU A 42 -11.23 8.57 11.28
N GLN A 43 -10.38 9.57 11.08
CA GLN A 43 -10.08 10.59 12.10
C GLN A 43 -11.28 11.47 12.43
N SER A 44 -12.26 11.58 11.54
CA SER A 44 -13.49 12.35 11.82
C SER A 44 -14.31 11.78 12.98
N VAL A 45 -14.06 10.53 13.41
CA VAL A 45 -14.69 9.96 14.61
C VAL A 45 -14.35 10.73 15.89
N HIS A 46 -13.26 11.50 15.90
CA HIS A 46 -12.86 12.35 17.03
C HIS A 46 -13.63 13.68 17.09
N GLN A 47 -14.49 13.99 16.11
CA GLN A 47 -15.36 15.17 16.14
C GLN A 47 -16.56 14.95 17.11
N PRO A 48 -17.24 16.01 17.59
CA PRO A 48 -18.29 15.90 18.61
C PRO A 48 -19.44 14.91 18.30
N SER A 49 -19.81 14.72 17.02
CA SER A 49 -20.81 13.73 16.58
C SER A 49 -20.21 12.41 16.09
N GLY A 50 -18.88 12.30 16.01
CA GLY A 50 -18.17 11.25 15.30
C GLY A 50 -18.44 9.85 15.83
N PHE A 51 -18.69 9.70 17.13
CA PHE A 51 -18.99 8.41 17.75
C PHE A 51 -20.26 7.75 17.18
N LYS A 52 -21.31 8.53 16.93
CA LYS A 52 -22.57 8.02 16.34
C LYS A 52 -22.42 7.65 14.86
N GLU A 53 -21.39 8.18 14.21
CA GLU A 53 -21.10 7.98 12.79
C GLU A 53 -20.09 6.85 12.54
N ILE A 54 -19.52 6.23 13.58
CA ILE A 54 -18.51 5.17 13.45
C ILE A 54 -18.90 4.11 12.41
N PRO A 55 -20.12 3.54 12.41
CA PRO A 55 -20.50 2.53 11.41
C PRO A 55 -20.42 3.03 9.97
N SER A 56 -20.86 4.27 9.69
CA SER A 56 -20.84 4.83 8.35
C SER A 56 -19.43 5.23 7.91
N LYS A 57 -18.59 5.74 8.83
CA LYS A 57 -17.17 6.03 8.55
C LYS A 57 -16.40 4.75 8.24
N CYS A 58 -16.62 3.69 9.01
CA CYS A 58 -15.98 2.41 8.77
C CYS A 58 -16.43 1.81 7.44
N ALA A 59 -17.73 1.82 7.13
CA ALA A 59 -18.24 1.40 5.82
C ALA A 59 -17.57 2.16 4.66
N ARG A 60 -17.45 3.50 4.77
CA ARG A 60 -16.75 4.31 3.77
C ARG A 60 -15.27 3.98 3.67
N ALA A 61 -14.59 3.75 4.80
CA ALA A 61 -13.19 3.30 4.79
C ALA A 61 -13.04 1.94 4.10
N ARG A 62 -13.96 1.00 4.30
CA ARG A 62 -13.96 -0.31 3.62
C ARG A 62 -14.08 -0.18 2.10
N GLU A 63 -14.89 0.74 1.60
CA GLU A 63 -14.95 1.05 0.16
C GLU A 63 -13.60 1.56 -0.37
N LEU A 64 -12.96 2.48 0.35
CA LEU A 64 -11.64 3.00 -0.03
C LEU A 64 -10.55 1.90 0.03
N PHE A 65 -10.67 0.93 0.96
CA PHE A 65 -9.78 -0.24 0.95
C PHE A 65 -9.95 -1.09 -0.31
N CYS A 66 -11.12 -1.12 -0.97
CA CYS A 66 -11.24 -1.78 -2.28
C CYS A 66 -10.36 -1.09 -3.34
N THR A 67 -10.28 0.24 -3.33
CA THR A 67 -9.36 1.00 -4.19
C THR A 67 -7.90 0.68 -3.87
N VAL A 68 -7.54 0.59 -2.58
CA VAL A 68 -6.20 0.16 -2.14
C VAL A 68 -5.84 -1.21 -2.70
N ARG A 69 -6.78 -2.18 -2.70
CA ARG A 69 -6.56 -3.51 -3.28
C ARG A 69 -6.21 -3.44 -4.76
N THR A 70 -6.91 -2.60 -5.51
CA THR A 70 -6.64 -2.39 -6.94
C THR A 70 -5.24 -1.82 -7.15
N HIS A 71 -4.85 -0.80 -6.39
CA HIS A 71 -3.50 -0.22 -6.49
C HIS A 71 -2.40 -1.17 -6.04
N LEU A 72 -2.62 -1.98 -4.99
CA LEU A 72 -1.66 -3.01 -4.58
C LEU A 72 -1.55 -4.15 -5.60
N ALA A 73 -2.65 -4.52 -6.27
CA ALA A 73 -2.62 -5.45 -7.39
C ALA A 73 -1.84 -4.89 -8.58
N GLU A 74 -2.00 -3.60 -8.88
CA GLU A 74 -1.23 -2.90 -9.90
C GLU A 74 0.26 -2.82 -9.52
N LEU A 75 0.60 -2.53 -8.27
CA LEU A 75 1.99 -2.43 -7.82
C LEU A 75 2.75 -3.73 -8.08
N LYS A 76 2.11 -4.89 -7.86
CA LYS A 76 2.69 -6.21 -8.12
C LYS A 76 3.05 -6.47 -9.58
N THR A 77 2.49 -5.73 -10.53
CA THR A 77 2.80 -5.90 -11.96
C THR A 77 3.99 -5.06 -12.41
N LYS A 78 4.50 -4.15 -11.56
CA LYS A 78 5.59 -3.22 -11.93
C LYS A 78 6.98 -3.79 -11.73
N PHE A 79 7.13 -4.89 -10.99
CA PHE A 79 8.42 -5.50 -10.71
C PHE A 79 8.32 -7.03 -10.64
N PRO A 80 9.42 -7.77 -10.91
CA PRO A 80 9.44 -9.22 -10.74
C PRO A 80 9.27 -9.63 -9.28
N ALA A 81 8.48 -10.67 -9.00
CA ALA A 81 8.12 -11.06 -7.63
C ALA A 81 9.33 -11.35 -6.73
N GLU A 82 10.40 -11.92 -7.30
CA GLU A 82 11.67 -12.22 -6.62
C GLU A 82 12.44 -10.96 -6.20
N GLN A 83 12.10 -9.79 -6.75
CA GLN A 83 12.72 -8.50 -6.44
C GLN A 83 11.91 -7.69 -5.41
N TYR A 84 10.96 -8.31 -4.70
CA TYR A 84 10.17 -7.65 -3.68
C TYR A 84 11.02 -6.81 -2.70
N TYR A 85 12.03 -7.42 -2.09
CA TYR A 85 12.88 -6.73 -1.12
C TYR A 85 13.83 -5.70 -1.75
N ARG A 86 14.13 -5.81 -3.05
CA ARG A 86 14.95 -4.81 -3.78
C ARG A 86 14.22 -3.47 -3.83
N PHE A 87 12.91 -3.50 -4.03
CA PHE A 87 12.10 -2.28 -4.18
C PHE A 87 11.24 -1.96 -2.96
N HIS A 88 11.21 -2.80 -1.93
CA HIS A 88 10.37 -2.67 -0.73
C HIS A 88 10.36 -1.27 -0.10
N GLU A 89 11.51 -0.61 -0.03
CA GLU A 89 11.61 0.73 0.60
C GLU A 89 10.73 1.79 -0.07
N HIS A 90 10.33 1.61 -1.34
CA HIS A 90 9.47 2.59 -2.02
C HIS A 90 8.04 2.60 -1.46
N TRP A 91 7.52 1.47 -0.98
CA TRP A 91 6.16 1.37 -0.44
C TRP A 91 6.10 1.02 1.05
N ARG A 92 7.25 0.80 1.70
CA ARG A 92 7.31 0.44 3.13
C ARG A 92 6.47 1.38 4.00
N PHE A 93 6.62 2.68 3.80
CA PHE A 93 5.90 3.69 4.60
C PHE A 93 4.38 3.62 4.38
N VAL A 94 3.93 3.63 3.13
CA VAL A 94 2.49 3.58 2.83
C VAL A 94 1.87 2.27 3.26
N LEU A 95 2.59 1.14 3.14
CA LEU A 95 2.12 -0.17 3.60
C LEU A 95 1.91 -0.18 5.12
N GLN A 96 2.86 0.33 5.91
CA GLN A 96 2.71 0.46 7.36
C GLN A 96 1.51 1.33 7.72
N ARG A 97 1.31 2.45 7.02
CA ARG A 97 0.15 3.34 7.22
C ARG A 97 -1.17 2.65 6.90
N LEU A 98 -1.23 1.87 5.81
CA LEU A 98 -2.41 1.11 5.43
C LEU A 98 -2.74 0.02 6.45
N VAL A 99 -1.75 -0.66 7.02
CA VAL A 99 -1.93 -1.61 8.12
C VAL A 99 -2.47 -0.92 9.38
N PHE A 100 -1.92 0.25 9.74
CA PHE A 100 -2.46 1.07 10.83
C PHE A 100 -3.94 1.42 10.60
N LEU A 101 -4.29 1.88 9.40
CA LEU A 101 -5.67 2.25 9.09
C LEU A 101 -6.63 1.05 9.12
N ALA A 102 -6.16 -0.12 8.68
CA ALA A 102 -6.93 -1.36 8.75
C ALA A 102 -7.18 -1.77 10.20
N ALA A 103 -6.14 -1.70 11.05
CA ALA A 103 -6.27 -1.93 12.49
C ALA A 103 -7.21 -0.92 13.15
N PHE A 104 -7.13 0.36 12.77
CA PHE A 104 -7.98 1.40 13.33
C PHE A 104 -9.45 1.18 12.97
N ALA A 105 -9.76 0.82 11.73
CA ALA A 105 -11.12 0.48 11.32
C ALA A 105 -11.67 -0.73 12.09
N VAL A 106 -10.89 -1.80 12.25
CA VAL A 106 -11.31 -3.00 13.01
C VAL A 106 -11.52 -2.68 14.49
N TYR A 107 -10.64 -1.87 15.09
CA TYR A 107 -10.79 -1.44 16.48
C TYR A 107 -12.05 -0.60 16.68
N LEU A 108 -12.37 0.31 15.77
CA LEU A 108 -13.61 1.09 15.84
C LEU A 108 -14.87 0.24 15.71
N GLU A 109 -14.81 -0.88 14.96
CA GLU A 109 -15.94 -1.79 14.76
C GLU A 109 -16.14 -2.78 15.92
N SER A 110 -15.06 -3.20 16.59
CA SER A 110 -15.09 -4.39 17.46
C SER A 110 -14.25 -4.28 18.74
N GLU A 111 -13.54 -3.17 18.94
CA GLU A 111 -12.58 -2.95 20.04
C GLU A 111 -11.46 -4.02 20.12
N ALA A 112 -11.26 -4.78 19.04
CA ALA A 112 -10.24 -5.82 18.94
C ALA A 112 -9.04 -5.36 18.10
N LEU A 113 -7.89 -5.98 18.34
CA LEU A 113 -6.71 -5.84 17.48
C LEU A 113 -6.82 -6.77 16.27
N VAL A 114 -6.67 -6.21 15.07
CA VAL A 114 -6.64 -6.99 13.82
C VAL A 114 -5.45 -7.95 13.81
N THR A 115 -5.67 -9.19 13.35
CA THR A 115 -4.58 -10.13 13.08
C THR A 115 -3.83 -9.75 11.79
N ARG A 116 -2.60 -10.29 11.63
CA ARG A 116 -1.80 -10.09 10.41
C ARG A 116 -2.53 -10.62 9.18
N GLU A 117 -3.20 -11.77 9.30
CA GLU A 117 -3.93 -12.43 8.24
C GLU A 117 -5.16 -11.62 7.81
N GLU A 118 -5.91 -11.06 8.76
CA GLU A 118 -7.04 -10.18 8.47
C GLU A 118 -6.58 -8.88 7.81
N ALA A 119 -5.50 -8.25 8.29
CA ALA A 119 -4.93 -7.07 7.66
C ALA A 119 -4.51 -7.36 6.20
N ALA A 120 -3.85 -8.51 5.97
CA ALA A 120 -3.50 -8.94 4.62
C ALA A 120 -4.74 -9.12 3.73
N GLN A 121 -5.82 -9.73 4.26
CA GLN A 121 -7.09 -9.87 3.54
C GLN A 121 -7.71 -8.51 3.21
N ILE A 122 -7.73 -7.57 4.16
CA ILE A 122 -8.24 -6.21 3.97
C ILE A 122 -7.49 -5.51 2.83
N LEU A 123 -6.17 -5.68 2.76
CA LEU A 123 -5.30 -5.11 1.73
C LEU A 123 -5.26 -5.93 0.43
N GLY A 124 -6.01 -7.03 0.32
CA GLY A 124 -6.07 -7.85 -0.91
C GLY A 124 -4.83 -8.72 -1.15
N SER A 125 -4.06 -8.98 -0.10
CA SER A 125 -2.95 -9.93 -0.12
C SER A 125 -3.44 -11.32 0.29
N ARG A 126 -3.34 -12.31 -0.61
CA ARG A 126 -3.51 -13.72 -0.24
C ARG A 126 -2.27 -14.20 0.53
N ARG A 127 -2.50 -15.11 1.50
CA ARG A 127 -1.44 -15.84 2.23
C ARG A 127 -0.36 -16.27 1.22
N HIS A 128 0.88 -15.84 1.46
CA HIS A 128 2.16 -16.19 0.78
C HIS A 128 2.86 -15.21 -0.17
N VAL A 129 2.38 -14.00 -0.48
CA VAL A 129 3.20 -13.12 -1.39
C VAL A 129 3.44 -11.70 -0.91
N LEU A 130 2.93 -11.26 0.25
CA LEU A 130 3.27 -9.92 0.76
C LEU A 130 3.41 -9.80 2.29
N PHE A 131 3.32 -10.91 3.02
CA PHE A 131 3.62 -10.99 4.46
C PHE A 131 4.01 -12.42 4.83
#